data_AF-A0A0S7XWH0-F1
#
_entry.id   AF-A0A0S7XWH0-F1
#
_cell.length_a   1.000
_cell.length_b   1.000
_cell.length_c   1.000
_cell.angle_alpha   90.00
_cell.angle_beta   90.00
_cell.angle_gamma   90.00
#
_symmetry.space_group_name_H-M   'P 1'
#
loop_
_entity.id
_entity.type
_entity.pdbx_description
1 polymer ?
#
loop_
_entity_poly.entity_id
_entity_poly.type
_entity_poly.pdbx_seq_one_letter_code
_entity_poly.pdbx_strand_id
1 'polypeptide(L)'
;MPVSGISSASDIQMDYMKLLVTQLQNQNPLEPLNNNEMASQLALFSQLQQLESMNSNFAEVLATANGTYANSLLGKEISFFGETAEGNVDVLGGTVDAVYKKDGENFLIVGDYVLGLEDVISVKN
;
A
#
# COMPACT_ATOMS: atom_id res chain seq x y z
N MET A 1 -22.13 0.13 5.40
CA MET A 1 -21.62 0.84 6.59
C MET A 1 -20.17 1.20 6.29
N PRO A 2 -19.78 2.48 6.28
CA PRO A 2 -18.39 2.86 6.02
C PRO A 2 -17.55 2.54 7.26
N VAL A 3 -16.45 1.82 7.06
CA VAL A 3 -15.49 1.56 8.12
C VAL A 3 -14.85 2.88 8.55
N SER A 4 -14.96 3.14 9.85
CA SER A 4 -14.49 4.32 10.56
C SER A 4 -13.07 4.71 10.16
N GLY A 5 -12.87 6.01 10.05
CA GLY A 5 -11.64 6.64 9.60
C GLY A 5 -10.41 6.13 10.36
N ILE A 6 -9.37 5.86 9.59
CA ILE A 6 -8.00 5.85 10.08
C ILE A 6 -7.77 7.24 10.68
N SER A 7 -7.77 7.35 12.01
CA SER A 7 -7.31 8.56 12.69
C SER A 7 -5.85 8.75 12.28
N SER A 8 -5.60 9.71 11.39
CA SER A 8 -4.28 9.88 10.82
C SER A 8 -3.34 10.34 11.93
N ALA A 9 -2.06 9.94 11.90
CA ALA A 9 -1.06 10.33 12.90
C ALA A 9 -1.02 11.87 13.15
N SER A 10 -1.34 12.65 12.12
CA SER A 10 -1.55 14.10 12.17
C SER A 10 -2.68 14.56 13.10
N ASP A 11 -3.78 13.81 13.20
CA ASP A 11 -4.92 14.13 14.07
C ASP A 11 -4.57 13.90 15.54
N ILE A 12 -3.82 12.83 15.83
CA ILE A 12 -3.29 12.53 17.16
C ILE A 12 -2.30 13.63 17.59
N GLN A 13 -1.45 14.11 16.68
CA GLN A 13 -0.53 15.22 16.93
C GLN A 13 -1.29 16.52 17.22
N MET A 14 -2.37 16.82 16.50
CA MET A 14 -3.20 18.02 16.70
C MET A 14 -3.98 18.00 18.03
N ASP A 15 -4.58 16.86 18.40
CA ASP A 15 -5.28 16.73 19.68
C ASP A 15 -4.31 16.81 20.86
N TYR A 16 -3.09 16.31 20.71
CA TYR A 16 -2.04 16.43 21.72
C TYR A 16 -1.53 17.87 21.86
N MET A 17 -1.37 18.60 20.75
CA MET A 17 -1.03 20.04 20.76
C MET A 17 -2.13 20.90 21.38
N LYS A 18 -3.40 20.52 21.24
CA LYS A 18 -4.53 21.16 21.94
C LYS A 18 -4.47 20.94 23.45
N LEU A 19 -4.18 19.72 23.87
CA LEU A 19 -3.98 19.39 25.28
C LEU A 19 -2.81 20.19 25.87
N LEU A 20 -1.73 20.35 25.10
CA LEU A 20 -0.53 21.12 25.44
C LEU A 20 -0.82 22.61 25.66
N VAL A 21 -1.55 23.26 24.75
CA VAL A 21 -1.95 24.66 24.90
C VAL A 21 -2.85 24.85 26.13
N THR A 22 -3.72 23.89 26.40
CA THR A 22 -4.63 23.91 27.56
C THR A 22 -3.88 23.77 28.88
N GLN A 23 -2.83 22.93 28.91
CA GLN A 23 -1.96 22.76 30.08
C GLN A 23 -1.07 23.99 30.30
N LEU A 24 -0.46 24.56 29.24
CA LEU A 24 0.32 25.81 29.31
C LEU A 24 -0.47 27.01 29.83
N GLN A 25 -1.76 27.11 29.51
CA GLN A 25 -2.65 28.15 30.05
C GLN A 25 -2.95 27.98 31.56
N ASN A 26 -2.71 26.79 32.13
CA ASN A 26 -3.02 26.46 33.52
C ASN A 26 -1.80 26.07 34.37
N GLN A 27 -0.56 26.29 33.91
CA GLN A 27 0.63 25.91 34.70
C GLN A 27 0.94 26.91 35.80
N ASN A 28 1.17 26.39 37.00
CA ASN A 28 1.75 27.11 38.13
C ASN A 28 3.28 27.18 37.92
N PRO A 29 3.92 28.37 37.89
CA PRO A 29 5.32 28.56 37.45
C PRO A 29 6.41 27.87 38.30
N LEU A 30 6.04 27.19 39.39
CA LEU A 30 6.97 26.56 40.34
C LEU A 30 7.25 25.08 40.06
N GLU A 31 6.52 24.43 39.15
CA GLU A 31 6.79 23.05 38.71
C GLU A 31 6.72 22.95 37.18
N PRO A 32 7.77 23.37 36.46
CA PRO A 32 7.80 23.17 35.02
C PRO A 32 7.90 21.67 34.73
N LEU A 33 6.83 21.09 34.18
CA LEU A 33 6.92 19.76 33.57
C LEU A 33 8.03 19.77 32.50
N ASN A 34 8.82 18.70 32.45
CA ASN A 34 9.95 18.53 31.55
C ASN A 34 9.50 18.57 30.06
N ASN A 35 9.41 19.78 29.49
CA ASN A 35 9.17 20.00 28.05
C ASN A 35 10.14 19.19 27.15
N ASN A 36 11.30 18.79 27.68
CA ASN A 36 12.28 17.98 26.96
C ASN A 36 11.79 16.54 26.66
N GLU A 37 11.16 15.84 27.60
CA GLU A 37 10.67 14.46 27.37
C GLU A 37 9.59 14.43 26.29
N MET A 38 8.76 15.48 26.24
CA MET A 38 7.69 15.60 25.26
C MET A 38 8.20 15.96 23.87
N ALA A 39 9.19 16.87 23.77
CA ALA A 39 9.88 17.13 22.51
C ALA A 39 10.55 15.86 21.96
N SER A 40 11.11 15.01 22.84
CA SER A 40 11.66 13.71 22.47
C SER A 40 10.58 12.73 21.98
N GLN A 41 9.41 12.66 22.62
CA GLN A 41 8.30 11.79 22.18
C GLN A 41 7.67 12.26 20.86
N LEU A 42 7.52 13.57 20.65
CA LEU A 42 7.06 14.14 19.38
C LEU A 42 8.05 13.88 18.24
N ALA A 43 9.36 14.00 18.52
CA ALA A 43 10.39 13.65 17.55
C ALA A 43 10.34 12.17 17.16
N LEU A 44 10.10 11.26 18.12
CA LEU A 44 9.93 9.83 17.86
C LEU A 44 8.66 9.56 17.04
N PHE A 45 7.55 10.20 17.37
CA PHE A 45 6.30 10.04 16.64
C PHE A 45 6.39 10.58 15.20
N SER A 46 7.03 11.74 15.01
CA SER A 46 7.31 12.30 13.68
C SER A 46 8.17 11.36 12.82
N GLN A 47 9.17 10.70 13.44
CA GLN A 47 9.96 9.67 12.77
C GLN A 47 9.11 8.46 12.36
N LEU A 48 8.24 7.97 13.23
CA LEU A 48 7.33 6.86 12.92
C LEU A 48 6.36 7.22 11.80
N GLN A 49 5.78 8.42 11.84
CA GLN A 49 4.87 8.91 10.80
C GLN A 49 5.60 9.07 9.46
N GLN A 50 6.85 9.51 9.49
CA GLN A 50 7.66 9.59 8.28
C GLN A 50 7.99 8.20 7.72
N LEU A 51 8.25 7.21 8.57
CA LEU A 51 8.42 5.81 8.15
C LEU A 51 7.14 5.23 7.55
N GLU A 52 5.98 5.49 8.17
CA GLU A 52 4.67 5.07 7.67
C GLU A 52 4.36 5.70 6.30
N SER A 53 4.63 7.00 6.17
CA SER A 53 4.50 7.73 4.90
C SER A 53 5.43 7.16 3.83
N MET A 54 6.67 6.83 4.20
CA MET A 54 7.64 6.22 3.31
C MET A 54 7.17 4.84 2.82
N ASN A 55 6.69 3.98 3.74
CA ASN A 55 6.14 2.67 3.38
C ASN A 55 4.92 2.80 2.45
N SER A 56 4.04 3.76 2.69
CA SER A 56 2.87 4.02 1.83
C SER A 56 3.29 4.46 0.43
N ASN A 57 4.26 5.39 0.33
CA ASN A 57 4.83 5.80 -0.94
C ASN A 57 5.50 4.64 -1.69
N PHE A 58 6.22 3.77 -0.99
CA PHE A 58 6.82 2.57 -1.58
C PHE A 58 5.75 1.62 -2.14
N ALA A 59 4.67 1.39 -1.40
CA ALA A 59 3.56 0.57 -1.87
C ALA A 59 2.92 1.15 -3.14
N GLU A 60 2.75 2.47 -3.22
CA GLU A 60 2.19 3.15 -4.40
C GLU A 60 3.14 3.07 -5.61
N VAL A 61 4.44 3.24 -5.41
CA VAL A 61 5.44 3.08 -6.46
C VAL A 61 5.44 1.66 -7.00
N LEU A 62 5.39 0.66 -6.11
CA LEU A 62 5.31 -0.76 -6.51
C LEU A 62 4.03 -1.05 -7.30
N ALA A 63 2.88 -0.54 -6.85
CA ALA A 63 1.61 -0.68 -7.55
C ALA A 63 1.66 -0.06 -8.95
N THR A 64 2.31 1.09 -9.09
CA THR A 64 2.50 1.79 -10.38
C THR A 64 3.44 1.01 -11.31
N ALA A 65 4.54 0.47 -10.79
CA ALA A 65 5.48 -0.35 -11.55
C ALA A 65 4.80 -1.63 -12.05
N ASN A 66 4.07 -2.33 -11.17
CA ASN A 66 3.30 -3.52 -11.53
C ASN A 66 2.22 -3.20 -12.56
N GLY A 67 1.54 -2.06 -12.43
CA GLY A 67 0.54 -1.62 -13.41
C GLY A 67 1.15 -1.35 -14.78
N THR A 68 2.31 -0.70 -14.82
CA THR A 68 3.04 -0.44 -16.07
C THR A 68 3.49 -1.74 -16.73
N TYR A 69 4.02 -2.67 -15.93
CA TYR A 69 4.42 -3.99 -16.42
C TYR A 69 3.21 -4.77 -16.96
N ALA A 70 2.11 -4.85 -16.23
CA ALA A 70 0.89 -5.52 -16.67
C ALA A 70 0.37 -4.92 -18.00
N ASN A 71 0.33 -3.59 -18.12
CA ASN A 71 -0.05 -2.91 -19.37
C ASN A 71 0.90 -3.25 -20.53
N SER A 72 2.19 -3.47 -20.28
CA SER A 72 3.14 -3.88 -21.33
C SER A 72 2.92 -5.31 -21.84
N LEU A 73 2.22 -6.14 -21.06
CA LEU A 73 1.84 -7.50 -21.43
C LEU A 73 0.56 -7.56 -22.26
N LEU A 74 -0.26 -6.50 -22.25
CA LEU A 74 -1.48 -6.44 -23.05
C LEU A 74 -1.18 -6.68 -24.53
N GLY A 75 -1.86 -7.66 -25.13
CA GLY A 75 -1.66 -8.09 -26.51
C GLY A 75 -0.40 -8.92 -26.77
N LYS A 76 0.41 -9.24 -25.76
CA LYS A 76 1.53 -10.20 -25.87
C LYS A 76 1.06 -11.62 -25.61
N GLU A 77 1.75 -12.59 -26.21
CA GLU A 77 1.59 -14.01 -25.92
C GLU A 77 2.42 -14.35 -24.68
N ILE A 78 1.76 -14.87 -23.64
CA ILE A 78 2.39 -15.26 -22.38
C ILE A 78 2.18 -16.75 -22.13
N SER A 79 3.09 -17.35 -21.36
CA SER A 79 2.94 -18.69 -20.79
C SER A 79 2.68 -18.58 -19.30
N PHE A 80 1.67 -19.31 -18.81
CA PHE A 80 1.19 -19.27 -17.44
C PHE A 80 0.77 -20.65 -16.95
N PHE A 81 0.69 -20.82 -15.63
CA PHE A 81 0.14 -22.05 -15.05
C PHE A 81 -1.39 -22.01 -15.09
N GLY A 82 -2.00 -22.99 -15.75
CA GLY A 82 -3.46 -23.16 -15.79
C GLY A 82 -3.85 -24.58 -15.44
N GLU A 83 -5.01 -24.73 -14.82
CA GLU A 83 -5.59 -26.04 -14.56
C GLU A 83 -6.30 -26.52 -15.84
N THR A 84 -5.88 -27.66 -16.38
CA THR A 84 -6.55 -28.27 -17.53
C THR A 84 -7.89 -28.87 -17.10
N ALA A 85 -8.77 -29.16 -18.06
CA ALA A 85 -10.07 -29.80 -17.80
C ALA A 85 -9.97 -31.17 -17.07
N GLU A 86 -8.77 -31.72 -16.96
CA GLU A 86 -8.44 -32.97 -16.28
C GLU A 86 -7.95 -32.77 -14.83
N GLY A 87 -7.90 -31.52 -14.34
CA GLY A 87 -7.47 -31.17 -12.99
C GLY A 87 -5.95 -31.15 -12.80
N ASN A 88 -5.17 -31.18 -13.89
CA ASN A 88 -3.72 -31.09 -13.85
C ASN A 88 -3.28 -29.63 -14.06
N VAL A 89 -2.31 -29.17 -13.27
CA VAL A 89 -1.66 -27.87 -13.50
C VAL A 89 -0.60 -28.07 -14.57
N ASP A 90 -0.79 -27.44 -15.73
CA ASP A 90 0.18 -27.46 -16.84
C ASP A 90 0.49 -26.03 -17.29
N VAL A 91 1.53 -25.88 -18.10
CA VAL A 91 1.91 -24.60 -18.70
C VAL A 91 1.08 -24.38 -19.95
N LEU A 92 0.16 -23.42 -19.89
CA LEU A 92 -0.64 -22.99 -21.02
C LEU A 92 -0.06 -21.71 -21.62
N GLY A 93 -0.33 -21.50 -22.91
CA GLY A 93 0.01 -20.28 -23.62
C GLY A 93 -1.24 -19.55 -24.09
N GLY A 94 -1.24 -18.23 -24.01
CA GLY A 94 -2.33 -17.41 -24.55
C GLY A 94 -1.96 -15.94 -24.65
N THR A 95 -2.78 -15.18 -25.38
CA THR A 95 -2.62 -13.74 -25.55
C THR A 95 -3.35 -12.99 -24.44
N VAL A 96 -2.72 -11.97 -23.87
CA VAL A 96 -3.38 -11.11 -22.88
C VAL A 96 -4.41 -10.22 -23.57
N ASP A 97 -5.69 -10.48 -23.27
CA ASP A 97 -6.84 -9.75 -23.82
C ASP A 97 -7.13 -8.46 -23.05
N ALA A 98 -6.94 -8.48 -21.73
CA ALA A 98 -7.21 -7.33 -20.86
C ALA A 98 -6.34 -7.31 -19.61
N VAL A 99 -6.18 -6.11 -19.06
CA VAL A 99 -5.54 -5.86 -17.77
C VAL A 99 -6.51 -5.06 -16.91
N TYR A 100 -6.74 -5.50 -15.67
CA TYR A 100 -7.53 -4.74 -14.72
C TYR A 100 -6.90 -4.77 -13.34
N LYS A 101 -7.20 -3.73 -12.55
CA LYS A 101 -6.74 -3.63 -11.16
C LYS A 101 -7.90 -3.94 -10.21
N LYS A 102 -7.70 -4.87 -9.28
CA LYS A 102 -8.65 -5.20 -8.22
C LYS A 102 -7.90 -5.26 -6.90
N ASP A 103 -8.44 -4.60 -5.87
CA ASP A 103 -7.86 -4.57 -4.51
C ASP A 103 -6.39 -4.10 -4.44
N GLY A 104 -5.91 -3.34 -5.45
CA GLY A 104 -4.53 -2.85 -5.54
C GLY A 104 -3.58 -3.76 -6.33
N GLU A 105 -4.04 -4.95 -6.70
CA GLU A 105 -3.29 -5.94 -7.48
C GLU A 105 -3.73 -5.90 -8.94
N ASN A 106 -2.78 -6.16 -9.85
CA ASN A 106 -3.05 -6.18 -11.28
C ASN A 106 -3.29 -7.62 -11.74
N PHE A 107 -4.40 -7.82 -12.44
CA PHE A 107 -4.80 -9.08 -13.02
C PHE A 107 -4.79 -9.00 -14.54
N LEU A 108 -4.41 -10.10 -15.16
CA LEU A 108 -4.37 -10.31 -16.60
C LEU A 108 -5.50 -11.27 -16.98
N ILE A 109 -6.20 -10.97 -18.07
CA ILE A 109 -7.18 -11.88 -18.67
C ILE A 109 -6.55 -12.51 -19.90
N VAL A 110 -6.53 -13.83 -19.94
CA VAL A 110 -6.04 -14.63 -21.08
C VAL A 110 -7.11 -15.67 -21.41
N GLY A 111 -7.96 -15.38 -22.40
CA GLY A 111 -9.15 -16.20 -22.66
C GLY A 111 -10.07 -16.28 -21.44
N ASP A 112 -10.30 -17.50 -20.94
CA ASP A 112 -11.14 -17.76 -19.75
C ASP A 112 -10.35 -17.70 -18.42
N TYR A 113 -9.04 -17.49 -18.46
CA TYR A 113 -8.18 -17.48 -17.28
C TYR A 113 -7.96 -16.06 -16.78
N VAL A 114 -8.11 -15.89 -15.47
CA VAL A 114 -7.71 -14.69 -14.72
C VAL A 114 -6.44 -15.01 -13.98
N LEU A 115 -5.37 -14.26 -14.28
CA LEU A 115 -4.02 -14.55 -13.80
C LEU A 115 -3.46 -13.35 -13.04
N GLY A 116 -2.76 -13.62 -11.95
CA GLY A 116 -1.89 -12.63 -11.33
C GLY A 116 -0.62 -12.42 -12.17
N LEU A 117 0.07 -11.29 -11.96
CA LEU A 117 1.40 -11.08 -12.57
C LEU A 117 2.41 -12.14 -12.12
N GLU A 118 2.20 -12.74 -10.95
CA GLU A 118 3.02 -13.83 -10.39
C GLU A 118 2.86 -15.17 -11.11
N ASP A 119 1.73 -15.38 -11.79
CA ASP A 119 1.44 -16.62 -12.51
C ASP A 119 2.08 -16.64 -13.92
N VAL A 120 2.64 -15.52 -14.36
CA VAL A 120 3.28 -15.37 -15.67
C VAL A 120 4.69 -15.95 -15.63
N ILE A 121 4.92 -17.01 -16.41
CA ILE A 121 6.20 -17.72 -16.48
C ILE A 121 7.12 -17.11 -17.53
N SER A 122 6.60 -16.83 -18.71
CA SER A 122 7.37 -16.20 -19.78
C SER A 122 6.51 -15.38 -20.72
N VAL A 123 7.13 -14.36 -21.32
CA VAL A 123 6.49 -13.47 -22.29
C VAL A 123 7.19 -13.66 -23.62
N LYS A 124 6.44 -14.08 -24.63
CA LYS A 124 6.95 -14.27 -25.98
C LYS A 124 6.86 -12.94 -26.73
N ASN A 125 7.97 -12.55 -27.36
CA ASN A 125 8.07 -11.32 -28.15
C ASN A 125 7.74 -11.57 -29.61
#